data_AF-A0A2T4WVM3-F1
#
_entry.id   AF-A0A2T4WVM3-F1
#
_cell.length_a   1.000
_cell.length_b   1.000
_cell.length_c   1.000
_cell.angle_alpha   90.00
_cell.angle_beta   90.00
_cell.angle_gamma   90.00
#
_symmetry.space_group_name_H-M   'P 1'
#
loop_
_entity.id
_entity.type
_entity.pdbx_description
1 polymer ?
#
loop_
_entity_poly.entity_id
_entity_poly.type
_entity_poly.pdbx_seq_one_letter_code
_entity_poly.pdbx_strand_id
1 'polypeptide(L)'
;MNDKLKHIKQSGFKTPDGYFDNLEDTIFNKLNTKSNLDSINNPGFNVPKDYFDIIEDNVFNILKKDENEVKVISLFSRRNILYMSGIAATVVLMISVFKPSSEISFDSIETELVEFYISNHNINSADLATLWNETDFNEVAFDEYEFLDETVEDYILENSNIKDLLID
;
A
#
# COMPACT_ATOMS: atom_id res chain seq x y z
N MET A 1 -5.57 -27.07 8.19
CA MET A 1 -6.08 -28.40 8.60
C MET A 1 -5.15 -29.45 8.02
N ASN A 2 -4.76 -30.46 8.80
CA ASN A 2 -3.69 -31.40 8.45
C ASN A 2 -4.18 -32.48 7.48
N ASP A 3 -3.60 -32.57 6.28
CA ASP A 3 -4.04 -33.49 5.20
C ASP A 3 -3.81 -34.98 5.50
N LYS A 4 -3.10 -35.32 6.58
CA LYS A 4 -2.84 -36.70 7.04
C LYS A 4 -4.06 -37.46 7.53
N LEU A 5 -5.21 -36.81 7.75
CA LEU A 5 -6.41 -37.46 8.32
C LEU A 5 -7.36 -38.05 7.26
N LYS A 6 -7.07 -37.88 5.96
CA LYS A 6 -7.99 -38.28 4.87
C LYS A 6 -8.06 -39.80 4.59
N HIS A 7 -7.19 -40.61 5.22
CA HIS A 7 -7.09 -42.05 4.97
C HIS A 7 -7.28 -42.96 6.21
N ILE A 8 -7.57 -42.40 7.38
CA ILE A 8 -7.85 -43.16 8.60
C ILE A 8 -9.33 -43.53 8.65
N LYS A 9 -9.65 -44.80 8.37
CA LYS A 9 -11.02 -45.34 8.41
C LYS A 9 -11.53 -45.60 9.83
N GLN A 10 -10.65 -45.61 10.83
CA GLN A 10 -10.98 -45.80 12.25
C GLN A 10 -10.19 -44.80 13.08
N SER A 11 -10.80 -44.27 14.15
CA SER A 11 -10.26 -43.15 14.95
C SER A 11 -9.00 -43.51 15.76
N GLY A 12 -8.59 -44.78 15.79
CA GLY A 12 -7.47 -45.28 16.61
C GLY A 12 -7.82 -45.43 18.10
N PHE A 13 -8.95 -44.88 18.53
CA PHE A 13 -9.45 -45.02 19.90
C PHE A 13 -10.42 -46.21 19.97
N LYS A 14 -10.14 -47.14 20.88
CA LYS A 14 -11.07 -48.22 21.25
C LYS A 14 -11.48 -48.02 22.69
N THR A 15 -12.77 -48.10 22.96
CA THR A 15 -13.27 -48.17 24.33
C THR A 15 -13.14 -49.60 24.85
N PRO A 16 -13.01 -49.79 26.17
CA PRO A 16 -13.13 -51.10 26.79
C PRO A 16 -14.48 -51.75 26.46
N ASP A 17 -14.50 -53.08 26.47
CA ASP A 17 -15.73 -53.85 26.26
C ASP A 17 -16.77 -53.50 27.32
N GLY A 18 -18.01 -53.23 26.89
CA GLY A 18 -19.12 -52.86 27.78
C GLY A 18 -19.06 -51.44 28.36
N TYR A 19 -18.17 -50.56 27.88
CA TYR A 19 -18.03 -49.19 28.38
C TYR A 19 -19.35 -48.40 28.30
N PHE A 20 -20.00 -48.38 27.13
CA PHE A 20 -21.22 -47.62 26.92
C PHE A 20 -22.44 -48.29 27.55
N ASP A 21 -22.45 -49.62 27.64
CA ASP A 21 -23.55 -50.39 28.25
C ASP A 21 -23.65 -50.13 29.76
N ASN A 22 -22.52 -49.93 30.44
CA ASN A 22 -22.47 -49.69 31.89
C ASN A 22 -22.25 -48.21 32.24
N LEU A 23 -22.23 -47.30 31.26
CA LEU A 23 -21.89 -45.89 31.47
C LEU A 23 -22.92 -45.21 32.36
N GLU A 24 -24.20 -45.41 32.08
CA GLU A 24 -25.31 -44.82 32.84
C GLU A 24 -25.29 -45.30 34.30
N ASP A 25 -25.21 -46.61 34.51
CA ASP A 25 -25.11 -47.21 35.85
C ASP A 25 -23.87 -46.72 36.60
N THR A 26 -22.74 -46.58 35.92
CA THR A 26 -21.50 -46.07 36.54
C THR A 26 -21.64 -44.61 36.98
N ILE A 27 -22.25 -43.76 36.14
CA ILE A 27 -22.48 -42.35 36.45
C ILE A 27 -23.48 -42.22 37.59
N PHE A 28 -24.62 -42.91 37.52
CA PHE A 28 -25.63 -42.89 38.58
C PHE A 28 -25.09 -43.43 39.90
N ASN A 29 -24.33 -44.53 39.86
CA ASN A 29 -23.67 -45.04 41.06
C ASN A 29 -22.70 -44.00 41.65
N LYS A 30 -21.92 -43.29 40.81
CA LYS A 30 -20.99 -42.26 41.29
C LYS A 30 -21.69 -41.00 41.85
N LEU A 31 -22.86 -40.66 41.34
CA LEU A 31 -23.68 -39.55 41.83
C LEU A 31 -24.46 -39.92 43.11
N ASN A 32 -24.93 -41.17 43.20
CA ASN A 32 -25.73 -41.68 44.31
C ASN A 32 -24.87 -42.23 45.47
N THR A 33 -23.61 -42.57 45.22
CA THR A 33 -22.65 -42.73 46.31
C THR A 33 -22.43 -41.37 46.94
N LYS A 34 -22.67 -41.25 48.26
CA LYS A 34 -22.19 -40.10 49.05
C LYS A 34 -20.77 -39.84 48.62
N SER A 35 -20.53 -38.64 48.12
CA SER A 35 -19.24 -38.30 47.54
C SER A 35 -18.18 -38.56 48.62
N ASN A 36 -17.00 -39.07 48.25
CA ASN A 36 -15.90 -39.17 49.21
C ASN A 36 -15.58 -37.79 49.85
N LEU A 37 -16.06 -36.70 49.22
CA LEU A 37 -16.02 -35.33 49.72
C LEU A 37 -16.95 -35.09 50.91
N ASP A 38 -18.11 -35.74 50.97
CA ASP A 38 -19.05 -35.65 52.11
C ASP A 38 -18.47 -36.30 53.38
N SER A 39 -17.47 -37.17 53.23
CA SER A 39 -16.72 -37.78 54.33
C SER A 39 -15.54 -36.92 54.81
N ILE A 40 -15.23 -35.83 54.10
CA ILE A 40 -14.11 -34.94 54.41
C ILE A 40 -14.60 -33.89 55.41
N ASN A 41 -14.33 -34.13 56.69
CA ASN A 41 -14.67 -33.19 57.77
C ASN A 41 -13.96 -31.83 57.65
N ASN A 42 -12.90 -31.73 56.84
CA ASN A 42 -12.16 -30.49 56.65
C ASN A 42 -11.63 -30.38 55.21
N PRO A 43 -12.33 -29.70 54.29
CA PRO A 43 -12.01 -29.65 52.85
C PRO A 43 -10.70 -28.90 52.51
N GLY A 44 -9.90 -28.53 53.51
CA GLY A 44 -8.60 -27.87 53.39
C GLY A 44 -8.70 -26.39 53.07
N PHE A 45 -9.56 -26.01 52.13
CA PHE A 45 -9.80 -24.64 51.73
C PHE A 45 -11.19 -24.19 52.15
N ASN A 46 -11.22 -23.24 53.08
CA ASN A 46 -12.44 -22.50 53.41
C ASN A 46 -12.35 -21.12 52.77
N VAL A 47 -13.46 -20.66 52.21
CA VAL A 47 -13.57 -19.28 51.77
C VAL A 47 -13.43 -18.34 52.97
N PRO A 48 -12.69 -17.23 52.85
CA PRO A 48 -12.65 -16.21 53.88
C PRO A 48 -14.06 -15.73 54.23
N LYS A 49 -14.23 -15.35 55.50
CA LYS A 49 -15.48 -14.78 55.96
C LYS A 49 -15.84 -13.56 55.09
N ASP A 50 -17.10 -13.49 54.67
CA ASP A 50 -17.68 -12.37 53.91
C ASP A 50 -17.02 -12.14 52.53
N TYR A 51 -16.29 -13.12 51.97
CA TYR A 51 -15.61 -13.00 50.66
C TYR A 51 -16.56 -12.56 49.54
N PHE A 52 -17.71 -13.22 49.43
CA PHE A 52 -18.69 -12.92 48.38
C PHE A 52 -19.50 -11.65 48.65
N ASP A 53 -19.54 -11.17 49.90
CA ASP A 53 -20.21 -9.93 50.26
C ASP A 53 -19.34 -8.71 49.95
N ILE A 54 -18.01 -8.82 50.11
CA ILE A 54 -17.07 -7.69 49.98
C ILE A 54 -16.47 -7.61 48.56
N ILE A 55 -16.50 -8.70 47.77
CA ILE A 55 -15.86 -8.72 46.45
C ILE A 55 -16.45 -7.67 45.49
N GLU A 56 -17.76 -7.48 45.51
CA GLU A 56 -18.46 -6.50 44.65
C GLU A 56 -18.00 -5.08 44.99
N ASP A 57 -18.04 -4.71 46.27
CA ASP A 57 -17.60 -3.39 46.76
C ASP A 57 -16.12 -3.13 46.45
N ASN A 58 -15.25 -4.13 46.62
CA ASN A 58 -13.84 -4.02 46.29
C ASN A 58 -13.60 -3.74 44.81
N VAL A 59 -14.29 -4.45 43.92
CA VAL A 59 -14.18 -4.23 42.47
C VAL A 59 -14.65 -2.83 42.11
N PHE A 60 -15.80 -2.38 42.61
CA PHE A 60 -16.29 -1.02 42.35
C PHE A 60 -15.36 0.06 42.89
N ASN A 61 -14.76 -0.13 44.07
CA ASN A 61 -13.81 0.82 44.64
C ASN A 61 -12.52 0.92 43.82
N ILE A 62 -12.03 -0.18 43.24
CA ILE A 62 -10.88 -0.17 42.33
C ILE A 62 -11.24 0.62 41.06
N LEU A 63 -12.40 0.37 40.48
CA LEU A 63 -12.84 1.05 39.25
C LEU A 63 -13.06 2.56 39.45
N LYS A 64 -13.59 2.98 40.60
CA LYS A 64 -13.78 4.41 40.93
C LYS A 64 -12.47 5.14 41.24
N LYS A 65 -11.44 4.43 41.71
CA LYS A 65 -10.13 5.03 42.02
C LYS A 65 -9.40 5.53 40.77
N ASP A 66 -9.75 5.03 39.59
CA ASP A 66 -9.24 5.50 38.31
C ASP A 66 -9.92 6.78 37.78
N GLU A 67 -10.83 7.40 38.54
CA GLU A 67 -11.35 8.76 38.27
C GLU A 67 -10.34 9.88 38.59
N ASN A 68 -9.06 9.56 38.80
CA ASN A 68 -8.02 10.58 38.76
C ASN A 68 -7.99 11.14 37.33
N GLU A 69 -8.63 12.30 37.14
CA GLU A 69 -8.66 13.07 35.90
C GLU A 69 -7.28 13.02 35.25
N VAL A 70 -7.14 12.18 34.22
CA VAL A 70 -5.87 12.04 33.51
C VAL A 70 -5.53 13.44 33.02
N LYS A 71 -4.36 13.97 33.40
CA LYS A 71 -3.97 15.33 33.04
C LYS A 71 -3.87 15.46 31.52
N VAL A 72 -4.98 15.82 30.88
CA VAL A 72 -5.06 16.01 29.44
C VAL A 72 -4.37 17.32 29.08
N ILE A 73 -3.44 17.26 28.15
CA ILE A 73 -2.86 18.45 27.53
C ILE A 73 -3.61 18.74 26.23
N SER A 74 -4.00 19.99 26.00
CA SER A 74 -4.67 20.37 24.75
C SER A 74 -3.69 20.26 23.58
N LEU A 75 -4.06 19.51 22.54
CA LEU A 75 -3.19 19.28 21.37
C LEU A 75 -2.95 20.56 20.55
N PHE A 76 -3.92 21.47 20.52
CA PHE A 76 -3.85 22.70 19.74
C PHE A 76 -3.71 23.92 20.63
N SER A 77 -2.56 24.57 20.57
CA SER A 77 -2.34 25.86 21.22
C SER A 77 -2.61 27.00 20.23
N ARG A 78 -3.61 27.83 20.51
CA ARG A 78 -3.97 28.99 19.65
C ARG A 78 -2.79 29.93 19.41
N ARG A 79 -1.87 30.00 20.37
CA ARG A 79 -0.64 30.81 20.28
C ARG A 79 0.28 30.33 19.15
N ASN A 80 0.51 29.03 19.00
CA ASN A 80 1.39 28.51 17.96
C ASN A 80 0.74 28.61 16.57
N ILE A 81 -0.58 28.45 16.50
CA ILE A 81 -1.35 28.61 15.25
C ILE A 81 -1.24 30.04 14.71
N LEU A 82 -1.27 31.06 15.59
CA LEU A 82 -1.09 32.45 15.18
C LEU A 82 0.30 32.72 14.60
N TYR A 83 1.36 32.16 15.17
CA TYR A 83 2.71 32.26 14.59
C TYR A 83 2.83 31.53 13.25
N MET A 84 2.22 30.34 13.13
CA MET A 84 2.23 29.55 11.90
C MET A 84 1.46 30.25 10.76
N SER A 85 0.41 31.00 11.09
CA SER A 85 -0.35 31.82 10.13
C SER A 85 0.52 32.86 9.42
N GLY A 86 1.46 33.49 10.14
CA GLY A 86 2.40 34.45 9.55
C GLY A 86 3.29 33.82 8.47
N ILE A 87 3.86 32.64 8.76
CA ILE A 87 4.70 31.89 7.80
C ILE A 87 3.86 31.43 6.60
N ALA A 88 2.66 30.93 6.84
CA ALA A 88 1.77 30.53 5.74
C ALA A 88 1.41 31.73 4.84
N ALA A 89 1.13 32.90 5.43
CA ALA A 89 0.81 34.11 4.68
C ALA A 89 2.00 34.62 3.85
N THR A 90 3.24 34.54 4.34
CA THR A 90 4.42 34.93 3.55
C THR A 90 4.66 33.98 2.38
N VAL A 91 4.45 32.66 2.56
CA VAL A 91 4.54 31.68 1.47
C VAL A 91 3.46 31.92 0.41
N VAL A 92 2.22 32.19 0.83
CA VAL A 92 1.13 32.53 -0.09
C VAL A 92 1.42 33.82 -0.85
N LEU A 93 1.94 34.86 -0.18
CA LEU A 93 2.37 36.09 -0.84
C LEU A 93 3.51 35.84 -1.84
N MET A 94 4.49 35.02 -1.49
CA MET A 94 5.59 34.66 -2.38
C MET A 94 5.06 33.98 -3.65
N ILE A 95 4.20 32.98 -3.51
CA ILE A 95 3.59 32.28 -4.67
C ILE A 95 2.72 33.24 -5.51
N SER A 96 2.00 34.15 -4.86
CA SER A 96 1.14 35.12 -5.55
C SER A 96 1.94 36.18 -6.33
N VAL A 97 3.04 36.67 -5.77
CA VAL A 97 3.91 37.69 -6.40
C VAL A 97 4.76 37.08 -7.51
N PHE A 98 5.29 35.87 -7.32
CA PHE A 98 6.13 35.19 -8.30
C PHE A 98 5.34 34.34 -9.29
N LYS A 99 4.02 34.53 -9.42
CA LYS A 99 3.21 33.80 -10.41
C LYS A 99 3.70 34.17 -11.82
N PRO A 100 4.35 33.27 -12.57
CA PRO A 100 4.73 33.56 -13.94
C PRO A 100 3.45 33.73 -14.77
N SER A 101 3.32 34.89 -15.43
CA SER A 101 2.18 35.23 -16.28
C SER A 101 2.36 34.80 -17.73
N SER A 102 3.41 34.05 -18.03
CA SER A 102 3.66 33.48 -19.36
C SER A 102 2.70 32.32 -19.57
N GLU A 103 1.82 32.45 -20.56
CA GLU A 103 1.17 31.28 -21.15
C GLU A 103 2.28 30.34 -21.67
N ILE A 104 2.28 29.10 -21.19
CA ILE A 104 3.24 28.10 -21.64
C ILE A 104 2.83 27.72 -23.06
N SER A 105 3.55 28.24 -24.06
CA SER A 105 3.36 27.91 -25.47
C SER A 105 4.60 27.20 -26.02
N PHE A 106 4.42 26.41 -27.08
CA PHE A 106 5.55 25.76 -27.76
C PHE A 106 6.55 26.77 -28.34
N ASP A 107 6.08 27.96 -28.70
CA ASP A 107 6.94 29.06 -29.20
C ASP A 107 7.90 29.60 -28.14
N SER A 108 7.64 29.35 -26.86
CA SER A 108 8.50 29.80 -25.75
C SER A 108 9.64 28.82 -25.43
N ILE A 109 9.74 27.70 -26.16
CA ILE A 109 10.77 26.69 -25.94
C ILE A 109 12.03 27.08 -26.73
N GLU A 110 13.13 27.31 -26.03
CA GLU A 110 14.44 27.57 -26.63
C GLU A 110 15.03 26.30 -27.25
N THR A 111 15.71 26.42 -28.39
CA THR A 111 16.36 25.30 -29.08
C THR A 111 17.36 24.56 -28.17
N GLU A 112 18.11 25.28 -27.34
CA GLU A 112 19.06 24.67 -26.38
C GLU A 112 18.37 23.71 -25.41
N LEU A 113 17.14 24.02 -24.98
CA LEU A 113 16.35 23.14 -24.11
C LEU A 113 15.89 21.88 -24.84
N VAL A 114 15.52 22.01 -26.12
CA VAL A 114 15.14 20.88 -26.97
C VAL A 114 16.33 19.96 -27.20
N GLU A 115 17.51 20.52 -27.54
CA GLU A 115 18.75 19.77 -27.73
C GLU A 115 19.17 19.05 -26.45
N PHE A 116 19.09 19.72 -25.29
CA PHE A 116 19.34 19.10 -23.99
C PHE A 116 18.36 17.94 -23.72
N TYR A 117 17.07 18.14 -23.99
CA TYR A 117 16.05 17.13 -23.79
C TYR A 117 16.28 15.87 -24.63
N ILE A 118 16.55 16.04 -25.94
CA ILE A 118 16.86 14.97 -26.88
C ILE A 118 18.12 14.21 -26.44
N SER A 119 19.17 14.95 -26.09
CA SER A 119 20.46 14.38 -25.67
C SER A 119 20.34 13.58 -24.37
N ASN A 120 19.56 14.08 -23.41
CA ASN A 120 19.40 13.43 -22.11
C ASN A 120 18.44 12.23 -22.14
N HIS A 121 17.45 12.22 -23.02
CA HIS A 121 16.45 11.15 -23.12
C HIS A 121 16.76 10.09 -24.20
N ASN A 122 17.95 10.15 -24.82
CA ASN A 122 18.40 9.18 -25.83
C ASN A 122 17.37 8.97 -26.96
N ILE A 123 16.70 10.06 -27.35
CA ILE A 123 15.72 10.04 -28.44
C ILE A 123 16.51 9.86 -29.73
N ASN A 124 16.29 8.74 -30.41
CA ASN A 124 17.00 8.44 -31.65
C ASN A 124 16.17 8.90 -32.88
N SER A 125 16.78 8.82 -34.07
CA SER A 125 16.13 9.24 -35.32
C SER A 125 14.89 8.42 -35.66
N ALA A 126 14.83 7.15 -35.27
CA ALA A 126 13.64 6.32 -35.49
C ALA A 126 12.48 6.76 -34.59
N ASP A 127 12.76 7.16 -33.34
CA ASP A 127 11.75 7.70 -32.44
C ASP A 127 11.18 9.02 -32.98
N LEU A 128 12.04 9.90 -33.51
CA LEU A 128 11.61 11.15 -34.15
C LEU A 128 10.79 10.88 -35.41
N ALA A 129 11.15 9.87 -36.21
CA ALA A 129 10.41 9.51 -37.43
C ALA A 129 8.95 9.10 -37.14
N THR A 130 8.66 8.58 -35.94
CA THR A 130 7.27 8.25 -35.56
C THR A 130 6.39 9.47 -35.27
N LEU A 131 7.00 10.64 -35.05
CA LEU A 131 6.26 11.89 -34.81
C LEU A 131 5.79 12.55 -36.12
N TRP A 132 6.44 12.24 -37.24
CA TRP A 132 6.06 12.72 -38.56
C TRP A 132 4.97 11.82 -39.14
N ASN A 133 3.82 12.40 -39.51
CA ASN A 133 2.78 11.67 -40.22
C ASN A 133 2.91 11.89 -41.73
N GLU A 134 2.37 10.99 -42.55
CA GLU A 134 2.40 11.14 -44.02
C GLU A 134 1.71 12.43 -44.50
N THR A 135 0.81 13.00 -43.70
CA THR A 135 0.21 14.31 -43.96
C THR A 135 1.19 15.47 -43.83
N ASP A 136 2.18 15.38 -42.94
CA ASP A 136 3.17 16.43 -42.69
C ASP A 136 4.20 16.47 -43.82
N PHE A 137 4.54 15.30 -44.40
CA PHE A 137 5.37 15.21 -45.60
C PHE A 137 4.74 15.87 -46.83
N ASN A 138 3.40 15.90 -46.92
CA ASN A 138 2.70 16.56 -48.02
C ASN A 138 2.67 18.09 -47.86
N GLU A 139 2.87 18.62 -46.66
CA GLU A 139 2.97 20.07 -46.40
C GLU A 139 4.38 20.61 -46.64
N VAL A 140 5.41 19.74 -46.56
CA VAL A 140 6.74 20.01 -47.12
C VAL A 140 6.62 19.99 -48.63
N ALA A 141 6.15 21.10 -49.20
CA ALA A 141 5.99 21.28 -50.63
C ALA A 141 7.36 21.21 -51.32
N PHE A 142 7.72 20.01 -51.79
CA PHE A 142 8.81 19.83 -52.77
C PHE A 142 8.45 20.39 -54.15
N ASP A 143 7.21 20.86 -54.32
CA ASP A 143 6.66 21.39 -55.57
C ASP A 143 7.42 22.62 -56.11
N GLU A 144 8.17 23.33 -55.27
CA GLU A 144 8.91 24.55 -55.67
C GLU A 144 10.39 24.28 -56.02
N TYR A 145 10.88 23.05 -55.83
CA TYR A 145 12.25 22.67 -56.22
C TYR A 145 12.22 21.89 -57.52
N GLU A 146 12.53 22.58 -58.62
CA GLU A 146 12.89 21.94 -59.89
C GLU A 146 14.30 21.35 -59.70
N PHE A 147 14.36 20.08 -59.30
CA PHE A 147 15.62 19.35 -59.26
C PHE A 147 16.16 19.24 -60.68
N LEU A 148 17.23 19.98 -60.97
CA LEU A 148 18.01 19.78 -62.19
C LEU A 148 18.68 18.42 -62.11
N ASP A 149 18.43 17.57 -63.11
CA ASP A 149 18.94 16.20 -63.18
C ASP A 149 20.47 16.15 -62.97
N GLU A 150 21.20 17.12 -63.52
CA GLU A 150 22.65 17.28 -63.38
C GLU A 150 23.08 17.52 -61.92
N THR A 151 22.35 18.33 -61.16
CA THR A 151 22.70 18.62 -59.75
C THR A 151 22.43 17.42 -58.85
N VAL A 152 21.38 16.65 -59.15
CA VAL A 152 21.09 15.41 -58.45
C VAL A 152 22.11 14.33 -58.83
N GLU A 153 22.47 14.23 -60.10
CA GLU A 153 23.49 13.31 -60.59
C GLU A 153 24.85 13.59 -59.94
N ASP A 154 25.30 14.84 -59.92
CA ASP A 154 26.56 15.25 -59.27
C ASP A 154 26.54 14.93 -57.77
N TYR A 155 25.44 15.25 -57.08
CA TYR A 155 25.32 14.96 -55.65
C TYR A 155 25.41 13.45 -55.36
N ILE A 156 24.73 12.63 -56.16
CA ILE A 156 24.76 11.16 -56.02
C ILE A 156 26.17 10.64 -56.30
N LEU A 157 26.83 11.11 -57.35
CA LEU A 157 28.18 10.68 -57.71
C LEU A 157 29.23 11.10 -56.68
N GLU A 158 29.08 12.26 -56.03
CA GLU A 158 30.01 12.73 -55.01
C GLU A 158 29.84 12.03 -53.67
N ASN A 159 28.60 11.66 -53.31
CA ASN A 159 28.28 11.11 -51.98
C ASN A 159 27.99 9.60 -51.95
N SER A 160 27.87 8.95 -53.11
CA SER A 160 27.62 7.51 -53.22
C SER A 160 28.76 6.82 -53.97
N ASN A 161 29.20 5.66 -53.49
CA ASN A 161 30.16 4.85 -54.25
C ASN A 161 29.41 3.98 -55.26
N ILE A 162 30.02 3.69 -56.42
CA ILE A 162 29.48 2.77 -57.43
C ILE A 162 29.10 1.41 -56.83
N LYS A 163 29.81 0.99 -55.76
CA LYS A 163 29.47 -0.23 -55.02
C LYS A 163 28.14 -0.17 -54.27
N ASP A 164 27.74 1.00 -53.80
CA ASP A 164 26.49 1.19 -53.05
C ASP A 164 25.27 1.23 -53.98
N LEU A 165 25.49 1.58 -55.26
CA LEU A 165 24.48 1.62 -56.32
C LEU A 165 24.27 0.27 -57.03
N LEU A 166 25.15 -0.71 -56.80
CA LEU A 166 24.98 -2.07 -57.28
C LEU A 166 24.10 -2.85 -56.29
N ILE A 167 22.82 -2.94 -56.64
CA ILE A 167 21.89 -3.89 -56.02
C ILE A 167 22.13 -5.26 -56.67
N ASP A 168 22.43 -6.27 -55.85
CA ASP A 168 22.30 -7.70 -56.22
C ASP A 168 20.81 -8.09 -56.28
#